data_AF-A0A3L7MLV2-F1
#
_entry.id   AF-A0A3L7MLV2-F1
#
_cell.length_a   1.000
_cell.length_b   1.000
_cell.length_c   1.000
_cell.angle_alpha   90.00
_cell.angle_beta   90.00
_cell.angle_gamma   90.00
#
_symmetry.space_group_name_H-M   'P 1'
#
loop_
_entity.id
_entity.type
_entity.pdbx_description
1 polymer ?
#
loop_
_entity_poly.entity_id
_entity_poly.type
_entity_poly.pdbx_seq_one_letter_code
_entity_poly.pdbx_strand_id
1 'polypeptide(L)'
;MLHDSTVNGVEVWQGMGKSKSKNVGITGCTEGAVYLWDLEKSQLLSPPIMSLGYQVVGFGFLPNSGNDPAFIFADSYGQMIVQRLQEAPEKATPMKLREFA
;
A
#
# COMPACT_ATOMS: atom_id res chain seq x y z
N MET A 1 -3.25 -1.43 -15.52
CA MET A 1 -2.28 -1.37 -14.41
C MET A 1 -0.92 -1.43 -15.05
N LEU A 2 -0.09 -0.41 -14.85
CA LEU A 2 1.23 -0.29 -15.45
C LEU A 2 2.24 -0.03 -14.32
N HIS A 3 3.41 -0.63 -14.43
CA HIS A 3 4.52 -0.52 -13.50
C HIS A 3 5.73 -0.01 -14.26
N ASP A 4 6.61 0.72 -13.57
CA ASP A 4 7.81 1.29 -14.18
C ASP A 4 8.97 0.28 -14.26
N SER A 5 8.78 -0.89 -13.65
CA SER A 5 9.76 -1.98 -13.62
C SER A 5 9.11 -3.37 -13.59
N THR A 6 9.93 -4.41 -13.44
CA THR A 6 9.46 -5.81 -13.40
C THR A 6 8.66 -6.06 -12.12
N VAL A 7 7.47 -6.61 -12.29
CA VAL A 7 6.62 -7.05 -11.17
C VAL A 7 7.10 -8.43 -10.71
N ASN A 8 7.45 -8.53 -9.43
CA ASN A 8 7.96 -9.79 -8.84
C ASN A 8 6.86 -10.62 -8.18
N GLY A 9 5.66 -10.05 -8.03
CA GLY A 9 4.50 -10.80 -7.61
C GLY A 9 3.25 -9.93 -7.48
N VAL A 10 2.15 -10.60 -7.19
CA VAL A 10 0.84 -10.00 -6.98
C VAL A 10 0.16 -10.73 -5.82
N GLU A 11 -0.41 -9.97 -4.90
CA GLU A 11 -1.25 -10.49 -3.83
C GLU A 11 -2.59 -9.76 -3.84
N VAL A 12 -3.65 -10.48 -3.47
CA VAL A 12 -5.01 -9.94 -3.50
C VAL A 12 -5.63 -10.10 -2.13
N TRP A 13 -6.23 -9.03 -1.66
CA TRP A 13 -7.07 -9.05 -0.49
C TRP A 13 -8.52 -8.88 -0.89
N GLN A 14 -9.32 -9.86 -0.48
CA GLN A 14 -10.77 -9.82 -0.60
C GLN A 14 -11.34 -9.44 0.76
N GLY A 15 -12.19 -8.41 0.74
CA GLY A 15 -12.76 -7.83 1.95
C GLY A 15 -13.60 -8.84 2.73
N MET A 16 -13.36 -8.88 4.03
CA MET A 16 -14.14 -9.68 4.98
C MET A 16 -14.92 -8.73 5.90
N GLY A 17 -16.21 -9.03 6.16
CA GLY A 17 -17.01 -8.28 7.13
C GLY A 17 -17.44 -6.88 6.69
N LYS A 18 -17.20 -5.86 7.53
CA LYS A 18 -17.67 -4.47 7.33
C LYS A 18 -16.65 -3.55 6.63
N SER A 19 -15.63 -4.11 6.00
CA SER A 19 -14.65 -3.29 5.28
C SER A 19 -15.30 -2.47 4.18
N LYS A 20 -14.86 -1.21 4.05
CA LYS A 20 -15.20 -0.38 2.89
C LYS A 20 -14.30 -0.71 1.69
N SER A 21 -13.11 -1.26 1.94
CA SER A 21 -12.26 -1.83 0.90
C SER A 21 -12.75 -3.25 0.63
N LYS A 22 -13.05 -3.59 -0.63
CA LYS A 22 -13.58 -4.94 -0.95
C LYS A 22 -12.65 -5.75 -1.83
N ASN A 23 -11.94 -5.11 -2.75
CA ASN A 23 -11.00 -5.79 -3.63
C ASN A 23 -9.75 -4.94 -3.79
N VAL A 24 -8.72 -5.29 -3.02
CA VAL A 24 -7.44 -4.57 -3.02
C VAL A 24 -6.35 -5.48 -3.59
N GLY A 25 -5.59 -4.97 -4.55
CA GLY A 25 -4.39 -5.62 -5.05
C GLY A 25 -3.14 -4.96 -4.49
N ILE A 26 -2.12 -5.75 -4.19
CA ILE A 26 -0.77 -5.25 -3.92
C ILE A 26 0.21 -5.92 -4.88
N THR A 27 1.14 -5.11 -5.40
CA THR A 27 2.17 -5.57 -6.33
C THR A 27 3.50 -4.93 -5.97
N GLY A 28 4.57 -5.72 -5.89
CA GLY A 28 5.94 -5.26 -5.63
C GLY A 28 6.81 -5.32 -6.89
N CYS A 29 7.74 -4.37 -7.01
CA CYS A 29 8.62 -4.23 -8.18
C CYS A 29 10.12 -4.36 -7.84
N THR A 30 10.92 -4.63 -8.86
CA THR A 30 12.40 -4.65 -8.83
C THR A 30 13.06 -3.27 -8.66
N GLU A 31 12.28 -2.21 -8.46
CA GLU A 31 12.78 -0.85 -8.20
C GLU A 31 12.47 -0.38 -6.77
N GLY A 32 12.00 -1.28 -5.90
CA GLY A 32 11.61 -0.95 -4.53
C GLY A 32 10.20 -0.35 -4.40
N ALA A 33 9.47 -0.21 -5.50
CA ALA A 33 8.11 0.30 -5.50
C ALA A 33 7.07 -0.78 -5.12
N VAL A 34 6.15 -0.41 -4.22
CA VAL A 34 4.95 -1.18 -3.88
C VAL A 34 3.72 -0.39 -4.26
N TYR A 35 2.86 -0.97 -5.09
CA TYR A 35 1.65 -0.34 -5.58
C TYR A 35 0.42 -0.96 -4.93
N LEU A 36 -0.56 -0.12 -4.60
CA LEU A 36 -1.85 -0.50 -4.04
C LEU A 36 -2.96 -0.16 -5.02
N TRP A 37 -3.81 -1.13 -5.32
CA TRP A 37 -4.80 -1.07 -6.38
C TRP A 37 -6.22 -1.27 -5.86
N ASP A 38 -7.13 -0.42 -6.32
CA ASP A 38 -8.56 -0.69 -6.34
C ASP A 38 -8.82 -1.58 -7.56
N LEU A 39 -9.09 -2.86 -7.33
CA LEU A 39 -9.27 -3.82 -8.42
C LEU A 39 -10.63 -3.68 -9.11
N GLU A 40 -11.63 -3.09 -8.45
CA GLU A 40 -12.95 -2.85 -9.08
C GLU A 40 -12.86 -1.72 -10.11
N LYS A 41 -12.11 -0.66 -9.76
CA LYS A 41 -11.93 0.52 -10.63
C LYS A 41 -10.69 0.44 -11.50
N SER A 42 -9.82 -0.55 -11.26
CA SER A 42 -8.50 -0.67 -11.91
C SER A 42 -7.64 0.60 -11.75
N GLN A 43 -7.64 1.18 -10.55
CA GLN A 43 -6.98 2.45 -10.24
C GLN A 43 -6.05 2.33 -9.03
N LEU A 44 -5.08 3.23 -8.93
CA LEU A 44 -4.22 3.32 -7.74
C LEU A 44 -5.01 3.89 -6.57
N LEU A 45 -4.88 3.26 -5.40
CA LEU A 45 -5.44 3.74 -4.14
C LEU A 45 -4.61 4.87 -3.53
N SER A 46 -3.31 4.86 -3.79
CA SER A 46 -2.34 5.85 -3.32
C SER A 46 -1.18 5.97 -4.31
N PRO A 47 -0.35 7.02 -4.21
CA PRO A 47 0.97 7.00 -4.83
C PRO A 47 1.75 5.73 -4.44
N PRO A 48 2.65 5.24 -5.31
CA PRO A 48 3.47 4.08 -5.00
C PRO A 48 4.31 4.32 -3.74
N ILE A 49 4.41 3.30 -2.90
CA ILE A 49 5.24 3.35 -1.70
C ILE A 49 6.65 2.95 -2.14
N MET A 50 7.59 3.89 -2.02
CA MET A 50 9.00 3.63 -2.31
C MET A 50 9.71 3.12 -1.07
N SER A 51 10.25 1.90 -1.15
CA SER A 51 11.21 1.41 -0.16
C SER A 51 12.60 2.01 -0.43
N LEU A 52 13.47 1.98 0.58
CA LEU A 52 14.85 2.45 0.44
C LEU A 52 15.75 1.39 -0.23
N GLY A 53 15.35 0.13 -0.18
CA GLY A 53 16.00 -0.96 -0.91
C GLY A 53 15.60 -1.00 -2.37
N TYR A 54 16.55 -1.37 -3.23
CA TYR A 54 16.33 -1.42 -4.68
C TYR A 54 15.37 -2.52 -5.13
N GLN A 55 15.00 -3.49 -4.28
CA GLN A 55 14.08 -4.57 -4.66
C GLN A 55 13.13 -4.91 -3.52
N VAL A 56 11.83 -5.03 -3.83
CA VAL A 56 10.87 -5.69 -2.95
C VAL A 56 11.08 -7.19 -3.03
N VAL A 57 11.46 -7.83 -1.93
CA VAL A 57 11.81 -9.25 -1.86
C VAL A 57 10.66 -10.12 -1.36
N GLY A 58 9.70 -9.52 -0.66
CA GLY A 58 8.50 -10.21 -0.19
C GLY A 58 7.44 -9.21 0.25
N PHE A 59 6.17 -9.56 0.07
CA PHE A 59 5.05 -8.74 0.49
C PHE A 59 3.80 -9.60 0.64
N GLY A 60 2.77 -9.05 1.28
CA GLY A 60 1.48 -9.71 1.38
C GLY A 60 0.53 -8.99 2.31
N PHE A 61 -0.68 -9.52 2.40
CA PHE A 61 -1.67 -9.05 3.35
C PHE A 61 -1.57 -9.83 4.65
N LEU A 62 -1.68 -9.11 5.77
CA LEU A 62 -1.73 -9.73 7.08
C LEU A 62 -3.13 -10.33 7.30
N PRO A 63 -3.23 -11.62 7.64
CA PRO A 63 -4.51 -12.23 7.96
C PRO A 63 -5.08 -11.61 9.24
N ASN A 64 -6.42 -11.55 9.34
CA ASN A 64 -7.14 -11.06 10.52
C ASN A 64 -6.80 -9.61 10.94
N SER A 65 -6.47 -8.73 9.99
CA SER A 65 -6.12 -7.33 10.26
C SER A 65 -7.28 -6.43 10.74
N GLY A 66 -8.46 -7.00 10.99
CA GLY A 66 -9.68 -6.30 11.37
C GLY A 66 -10.58 -6.05 10.16
N ASN A 67 -11.25 -4.88 10.14
CA ASN A 67 -12.09 -4.50 9.00
C ASN A 67 -11.25 -4.04 7.80
N ASP A 68 -10.12 -3.35 8.01
CA ASP A 68 -9.32 -2.81 6.91
C ASP A 68 -8.06 -3.66 6.68
N PRO A 69 -7.60 -3.81 5.42
CA PRO A 69 -6.43 -4.60 5.13
C PRO A 69 -5.18 -3.95 5.73
N ALA A 70 -4.37 -4.76 6.41
CA ALA A 70 -2.99 -4.42 6.68
C ALA A 70 -2.10 -5.22 5.73
N PHE A 71 -1.05 -4.58 5.24
CA PHE A 71 -0.07 -5.19 4.37
C PHE A 71 1.32 -5.04 4.94
N ILE A 72 2.17 -5.98 4.56
CA ILE A 72 3.56 -6.07 4.94
C ILE A 72 4.38 -6.16 3.66
N PHE A 73 5.53 -5.52 3.64
CA PHE A 73 6.54 -5.77 2.62
C PHE A 73 7.95 -5.65 3.21
N ALA A 74 8.88 -6.34 2.58
CA ALA A 74 10.29 -6.32 2.93
C ALA A 74 11.13 -6.04 1.68
N ASP A 75 12.27 -5.38 1.88
CA ASP A 75 13.19 -5.02 0.81
C ASP A 75 14.57 -5.65 0.95
N SER A 76 15.38 -5.50 -0.11
CA SER A 76 16.73 -6.04 -0.21
C SER A 76 17.71 -5.51 0.83
N TYR A 77 17.37 -4.44 1.57
CA TYR A 77 18.19 -3.89 2.65
C TYR A 77 17.79 -4.42 4.03
N GLY A 78 16.87 -5.38 4.07
CA GLY A 78 16.40 -5.99 5.31
C GLY A 78 15.38 -5.10 6.05
N GLN A 79 14.85 -4.06 5.40
CA GLN A 79 13.76 -3.29 5.99
C GLN A 79 12.47 -4.07 5.83
N MET A 80 11.64 -4.03 6.87
CA MET A 80 10.31 -4.59 6.87
C MET A 80 9.34 -3.50 7.31
N ILE A 81 8.35 -3.23 6.48
CA ILE A 81 7.36 -2.18 6.70
C ILE A 81 5.99 -2.84 6.81
N VAL A 82 5.26 -2.47 7.85
CA VAL A 82 3.86 -2.86 8.07
C VAL A 82 3.01 -1.61 8.05
N GLN A 83 1.99 -1.60 7.21
CA GLN A 83 1.06 -0.49 7.10
C GLN A 83 -0.38 -0.99 7.05
N ARG A 84 -1.28 -0.16 7.59
CA ARG A 84 -2.72 -0.38 7.47
C ARG A 84 -3.26 0.54 6.41
N LEU A 85 -4.05 0.00 5.48
CA LEU A 85 -4.79 0.82 4.54
C LEU A 85 -5.85 1.61 5.33
N GLN A 86 -5.76 2.93 5.28
CA GLN A 86 -6.74 3.83 5.88
C GLN A 86 -7.36 4.65 4.76
N GLU A 87 -8.66 4.92 4.85
CA GLU A 87 -9.28 5.94 4.00
C GLU A 87 -8.63 7.29 4.29
N ALA A 88 -8.42 8.08 3.24
CA ALA A 88 -8.01 9.46 3.44
C ALA A 88 -9.04 10.16 4.34
N PRO A 89 -8.61 10.91 5.38
CA PRO A 89 -9.55 11.62 6.21
C PRO A 89 -10.39 12.58 5.35
N GLU A 90 -11.72 12.51 5.47
CA GLU A 90 -12.68 13.33 4.70
C GLU A 90 -12.42 14.85 4.79
N LYS A 91 -11.65 15.27 5.79
CA LYS A 91 -11.12 16.62 5.92
C LYS A 91 -9.63 16.53 6.20
N ALA A 92 -8.81 16.72 5.17
CA ALA A 92 -7.46 17.18 5.37
C ALA A 92 -7.57 18.55 6.04
N THR A 93 -7.48 18.60 7.37
CA THR A 93 -7.38 19.86 8.11
C THR A 93 -6.12 20.52 7.58
N PRO A 94 -6.18 21.71 6.94
CA PRO A 94 -4.98 22.37 6.50
C PRO A 94 -4.10 22.57 7.73
N MET A 95 -2.92 21.95 7.71
CA MET A 95 -1.92 22.10 8.75
C MET A 95 -1.62 23.60 8.82
N LYS A 96 -2.14 24.29 9.85
CA LYS A 96 -1.78 25.68 10.13
C LYS A 96 -0.28 25.69 10.34
N LEU A 97 0.47 26.14 9.34
CA LEU A 97 1.84 26.59 9.52
C LEU A 97 1.78 27.64 10.64
N ARG A 98 2.36 27.31 11.79
CA ARG A 98 2.64 28.31 12.80
C ARG A 98 3.81 29.11 12.25
N GLU A 99 3.51 30.26 11.66
CA GLU A 99 4.50 31.29 11.43
C GLU A 99 5.03 31.70 12.81
N PHE A 100 6.28 31.37 13.09
CA PHE A 100 7.02 31.95 14.20
C PHE A 100 7.48 33.33 13.71
N ALA A 101 6.81 34.37 14.20
CA ALA A 101 7.26 35.75 14.14
C ALA A 101 8.20 36.04 15.32
#